data_AF-A0A257RS51-F1
#
_entry.id   AF-A0A257RS51-F1
#
_cell.length_a   1.000
_cell.length_b   1.000
_cell.length_c   1.000
_cell.angle_alpha   90.00
_cell.angle_beta   90.00
_cell.angle_gamma   90.00
#
_symmetry.space_group_name_H-M   'P 1'
#
loop_
_entity.id
_entity.type
_entity.pdbx_description
1 polymer ?
#
loop_
_entity_poly.entity_id
_entity_poly.type
_entity_poly.pdbx_seq_one_letter_code
_entity_poly.pdbx_strand_id
1 'polypeptide(L)'
;MTKTSFISVIIALIIGGVIGYAGAGYQYSAILTKAKEAFPPQMAMTSVSGTIQGISGNTITLNTPQSPNPFVTTPATRTVTVTSSTKIVKSTPVDPTVFQQEMAAYQKAVQKSATSTTATPPPMPMPVTQTTIMLSDLKAGDMVTVDAGKDVSTASSFDAATVTVTGMATTAVPTGMASTTGTAPVVNTPPPAKK
;
A
#
# COMPACT_ATOMS: atom_id res chain seq x y z
N MET A 1 73.39 -3.31 26.42
CA MET A 1 73.15 -2.30 25.36
C MET A 1 72.63 -3.07 24.16
N THR A 2 71.47 -2.83 23.54
CA THR A 2 70.79 -1.57 23.25
C THR A 2 69.32 -1.92 22.93
N LYS A 3 68.35 -1.42 23.71
CA LYS A 3 66.90 -1.56 23.46
C LYS A 3 66.28 -0.16 23.39
N THR A 4 66.54 0.56 22.30
CA THR A 4 66.02 1.93 22.13
C THR A 4 65.75 2.20 20.65
N SER A 5 64.74 1.54 20.05
CA SER A 5 64.30 1.89 18.68
C SER A 5 62.91 1.36 18.30
N PHE A 6 61.92 1.39 19.20
CA PHE A 6 60.53 0.99 18.85
C PHE A 6 59.42 1.90 19.40
N ILE A 7 59.75 2.95 20.17
CA ILE A 7 58.73 3.77 20.85
C ILE A 7 58.28 4.99 20.02
N SER A 8 59.10 5.48 19.07
CA SER A 8 58.80 6.71 18.33
C SER A 8 57.78 6.55 17.19
N VAL A 9 57.51 5.32 16.72
CA VAL A 9 56.55 5.07 15.62
C VAL A 9 55.11 4.93 16.15
N ILE A 10 54.91 4.57 17.42
CA ILE A 10 53.57 4.39 18.01
C ILE A 10 52.95 5.73 18.43
N ILE A 11 53.75 6.71 18.85
CA ILE A 11 53.24 8.03 19.28
C ILE A 11 52.82 8.90 18.08
N ALA A 12 53.48 8.76 16.92
CA ALA A 12 53.09 9.47 15.69
C ALA A 12 51.77 8.94 15.08
N LEU A 13 51.42 7.67 15.33
CA LEU A 13 50.19 7.06 14.82
C LEU A 13 48.96 7.37 15.69
N ILE A 14 49.17 7.67 16.98
CA ILE A 14 48.09 8.06 17.91
C ILE A 14 47.70 9.53 17.75
N ILE A 15 48.65 10.44 17.48
CA ILE A 15 48.33 11.88 17.32
C ILE A 15 47.72 12.18 15.94
N GLY A 16 48.15 11.46 14.88
CA GLY A 16 47.54 11.55 13.55
C GLY A 16 46.13 10.95 13.45
N GLY A 17 45.85 9.89 14.23
CA GLY A 17 44.53 9.25 14.27
C GLY A 17 43.46 10.06 15.00
N VAL A 18 43.81 10.75 16.10
CA VAL A 18 42.82 11.49 16.91
C VAL A 18 42.38 12.80 16.24
N ILE A 19 43.28 13.51 15.54
CA ILE A 19 42.94 14.76 14.83
C ILE A 19 42.14 14.47 13.55
N GLY A 20 42.45 13.37 12.84
CA GLY A 20 41.68 12.91 11.68
C GLY A 20 40.26 12.44 12.05
N TYR A 21 40.08 11.75 13.18
CA TYR A 21 38.76 11.31 13.64
C TYR A 21 37.88 12.45 14.15
N ALA A 22 38.46 13.46 14.82
CA ALA A 22 37.69 14.62 15.29
C ALA A 22 37.22 15.52 14.13
N GLY A 23 38.08 15.79 13.14
CA GLY A 23 37.73 16.60 11.97
C GLY A 23 36.76 15.89 11.01
N ALA A 24 36.94 14.57 10.80
CA ALA A 24 36.02 13.78 9.99
C ALA A 24 34.64 13.65 10.65
N GLY A 25 34.56 13.41 11.96
CA GLY A 25 33.28 13.31 12.68
C GLY A 25 32.43 14.58 12.61
N TYR A 26 33.05 15.77 12.62
CA TYR A 26 32.36 17.06 12.41
C TYR A 26 31.82 17.21 10.99
N GLN A 27 32.60 16.83 9.98
CA GLN A 27 32.13 16.88 8.58
C GLN A 27 31.01 15.86 8.33
N TYR A 28 31.12 14.64 8.86
CA TYR A 28 30.09 13.62 8.74
C TYR A 28 28.79 14.01 9.44
N SER A 29 28.86 14.56 10.65
CA SER A 29 27.66 15.05 11.37
C SER A 29 26.99 16.23 10.66
N ALA A 30 27.76 17.17 10.11
CA ALA A 30 27.21 18.27 9.30
C ALA A 30 26.54 17.78 8.00
N ILE A 31 27.14 16.78 7.34
CA ILE A 31 26.56 16.15 6.14
C ILE A 31 25.28 15.37 6.50
N LEU A 32 25.26 14.66 7.64
CA LEU A 32 24.08 13.96 8.15
C LEU A 32 22.94 14.92 8.50
N THR A 33 23.25 16.07 9.11
CA THR A 33 22.25 17.10 9.43
C THR A 33 21.66 17.69 8.15
N LYS A 34 22.49 18.11 7.19
CA LYS A 34 22.01 18.59 5.89
C LYS A 34 21.23 17.53 5.11
N ALA A 35 21.66 16.27 5.18
CA ALA A 35 20.95 15.17 4.55
C ALA A 35 19.57 14.98 5.21
N LYS A 36 19.46 15.01 6.54
CA LYS A 36 18.18 14.93 7.25
C LYS A 36 17.25 16.10 6.92
N GLU A 37 17.77 17.32 6.78
CA GLU A 37 17.00 18.50 6.38
C GLU A 37 16.43 18.39 4.96
N ALA A 38 17.09 17.63 4.08
CA ALA A 38 16.61 17.38 2.72
C ALA A 38 15.46 16.36 2.64
N PHE A 39 15.20 15.58 3.71
CA PHE A 39 14.04 14.70 3.77
C PHE A 39 12.92 15.37 4.56
N PRO A 40 11.67 15.30 4.07
CA PRO A 40 10.54 15.85 4.80
C PRO A 40 10.43 15.20 6.19
N PRO A 41 10.05 15.98 7.23
CA PRO A 41 9.81 15.43 8.56
C PRO A 41 8.72 14.36 8.48
N GLN A 42 8.88 13.29 9.25
CA GLN A 42 7.93 12.19 9.26
C GLN A 42 6.60 12.68 9.84
N MET A 43 5.56 12.75 9.01
CA MET A 43 4.21 13.06 9.48
C MET A 43 3.66 11.88 10.27
N ALA A 44 2.88 12.17 11.32
CA ALA A 44 2.15 11.15 12.05
C ALA A 44 1.23 10.38 11.09
N MET A 45 1.30 9.06 11.14
CA MET A 45 0.50 8.16 10.31
C MET A 45 -0.47 7.42 11.22
N THR A 46 -1.77 7.57 11.01
CA THR A 46 -2.80 6.78 11.72
C THR A 46 -3.21 5.52 10.96
N SER A 47 -2.91 5.51 9.66
CA SER A 47 -3.30 4.48 8.71
C SER A 47 -2.08 3.84 8.08
N VAL A 48 -2.12 2.51 7.90
CA VAL A 48 -1.06 1.72 7.28
C VAL A 48 -1.69 0.74 6.30
N SER A 49 -1.22 0.77 5.06
CA SER A 49 -1.60 -0.19 4.02
C SER A 49 -0.56 -1.30 3.89
N GLY A 50 -1.03 -2.52 3.65
CA GLY A 50 -0.16 -3.67 3.45
C GLY A 50 -0.92 -4.91 3.00
N THR A 51 -0.17 -6.00 2.87
CA THR A 51 -0.71 -7.31 2.50
C THR A 51 -0.78 -8.20 3.73
N ILE A 52 -1.88 -8.92 3.91
CA ILE A 52 -2.00 -9.90 4.99
C ILE A 52 -1.05 -11.08 4.70
N GLN A 53 -0.10 -11.33 5.60
CA GLN A 53 0.75 -12.52 5.58
C GLN A 53 0.06 -13.71 6.23
N GLY A 54 -0.66 -13.45 7.32
CA GLY A 54 -1.33 -14.49 8.09
C GLY A 54 -2.28 -13.91 9.12
N ILE A 55 -3.19 -14.76 9.59
CA ILE A 55 -4.16 -14.43 10.63
C ILE A 55 -4.09 -15.54 11.66
N SER A 56 -3.93 -15.17 12.93
CA SER A 56 -3.89 -16.09 14.06
C SER A 56 -4.78 -15.56 15.17
N GLY A 57 -5.93 -16.21 15.38
CA GLY A 57 -6.96 -15.74 16.31
C GLY A 57 -7.45 -14.33 15.95
N ASN A 58 -7.20 -13.37 16.84
CA ASN A 58 -7.56 -11.96 16.68
C ASN A 58 -6.42 -11.10 16.12
N THR A 59 -5.32 -11.72 15.69
CA THR A 59 -4.12 -11.00 15.28
C THR A 59 -3.86 -11.19 13.78
N ILE A 60 -3.66 -10.09 13.07
CA ILE A 60 -3.32 -10.05 11.65
C ILE A 60 -1.85 -9.66 11.53
N THR A 61 -1.06 -10.48 10.83
CA THR A 61 0.30 -10.13 10.45
C THR A 61 0.26 -9.44 9.10
N LEU A 62 0.60 -8.15 9.05
CA LEU A 62 0.71 -7.36 7.83
C LEU A 62 2.17 -7.29 7.36
N ASN A 63 2.36 -7.40 6.05
CA ASN A 63 3.57 -6.94 5.37
C ASN A 63 3.31 -5.55 4.79
N THR A 64 4.11 -4.58 5.21
CA THR A 64 3.98 -3.17 4.82
C THR A 64 5.23 -2.74 4.07
N PRO A 65 5.08 -1.94 2.99
CA PRO A 65 6.24 -1.44 2.25
C PRO A 65 7.14 -0.61 3.16
N GLN A 66 8.45 -0.74 2.98
CA GLN A 66 9.41 0.08 3.73
C GLN A 66 9.29 1.55 3.34
N SER A 67 9.57 2.42 4.31
CA SER A 67 9.61 3.85 4.08
C SER A 67 10.69 4.20 3.04
N PRO A 68 10.41 5.08 2.07
CA PRO A 68 11.43 5.58 1.16
C PRO A 68 12.46 6.49 1.85
N ASN A 69 12.19 6.95 3.07
CA ASN A 69 13.12 7.74 3.86
C ASN A 69 14.10 6.82 4.61
N PRO A 70 15.41 6.83 4.27
CA PRO A 70 16.41 5.95 4.88
C PRO A 70 16.75 6.32 6.34
N PHE A 71 16.32 7.49 6.82
CA PHE A 71 16.50 7.92 8.21
C PHE A 71 15.39 7.43 9.14
N VAL A 72 14.36 6.79 8.59
CA VAL A 72 13.21 6.30 9.31
C VAL A 72 13.17 4.79 9.21
N THR A 73 13.32 4.12 10.34
CA THR A 73 13.13 2.66 10.41
C THR A 73 11.65 2.36 10.65
N THR A 74 10.94 1.97 9.59
CA THR A 74 9.60 1.39 9.72
C THR A 74 9.67 -0.14 9.73
N PRO A 75 8.93 -0.82 10.62
CA PRO A 75 8.85 -2.27 10.60
C PRO A 75 8.24 -2.75 9.28
N ALA A 76 8.91 -3.67 8.60
CA ALA A 76 8.39 -4.30 7.37
C ALA A 76 7.21 -5.23 7.67
N THR A 77 7.26 -5.92 8.80
CA THR A 77 6.18 -6.75 9.30
C THR A 77 5.56 -6.11 10.53
N ARG A 78 4.23 -6.02 10.54
CA ARG A 78 3.46 -5.41 11.63
C ARG A 78 2.37 -6.35 12.11
N THR A 79 2.08 -6.26 13.39
CA THR A 79 1.12 -7.12 14.08
C THR A 79 -0.08 -6.29 14.51
N VAL A 80 -1.21 -6.49 13.85
CA VAL A 80 -2.45 -5.76 14.10
C VAL A 80 -3.39 -6.60 14.94
N THR A 81 -3.82 -6.08 16.08
CA THR A 81 -4.81 -6.73 16.94
C THR A 81 -6.21 -6.22 16.60
N VAL A 82 -7.13 -7.14 16.33
CA VAL A 82 -8.54 -6.87 16.07
C VAL A 82 -9.32 -7.07 17.36
N THR A 83 -9.92 -5.99 17.85
CA THR A 83 -10.76 -5.98 19.04
C THR A 83 -12.24 -5.97 18.64
N SER A 84 -13.14 -6.10 19.62
CA SER A 84 -14.59 -6.05 19.37
C SER A 84 -15.09 -4.71 18.86
N SER A 85 -14.32 -3.62 19.04
CA SER A 85 -14.64 -2.29 18.52
C SER A 85 -14.10 -2.06 17.10
N THR A 86 -13.30 -2.98 16.55
CA THR A 86 -12.73 -2.83 15.22
C THR A 86 -13.80 -3.02 14.16
N LYS A 87 -13.95 -2.05 13.27
CA LYS A 87 -14.84 -2.16 12.10
C LYS A 87 -14.07 -2.71 10.90
N ILE A 88 -14.47 -3.87 10.38
CA ILE A 88 -13.86 -4.45 9.18
C ILE A 88 -14.82 -4.27 8.00
N VAL A 89 -14.36 -3.59 6.96
CA VAL A 89 -15.13 -3.32 5.75
C VAL A 89 -14.39 -3.79 4.51
N LYS A 90 -15.14 -4.32 3.56
CA LYS A 90 -14.65 -4.63 2.21
C LYS A 90 -15.12 -3.53 1.26
N SER A 91 -14.16 -2.84 0.67
CA SER A 91 -14.41 -1.87 -0.40
C SER A 91 -14.32 -2.61 -1.73
N THR A 92 -15.43 -2.70 -2.45
CA THR A 92 -15.47 -3.31 -3.79
C THR A 92 -15.79 -2.22 -4.80
N PRO A 93 -15.03 -2.09 -5.90
CA PRO A 93 -15.37 -1.18 -6.98
C PRO A 93 -16.72 -1.59 -7.59
N VAL A 94 -17.57 -0.59 -7.82
CA VAL A 94 -18.85 -0.77 -8.52
C VAL A 94 -18.55 -1.15 -9.98
N ASP A 95 -19.38 -2.01 -10.56
CA ASP A 95 -19.28 -2.33 -11.99
C ASP A 95 -19.39 -1.04 -12.82
N PRO A 96 -18.49 -0.82 -13.80
CA PRO A 96 -18.47 0.42 -14.56
C PRO A 96 -19.76 0.69 -15.33
N THR A 97 -20.50 -0.34 -15.73
CA THR A 97 -21.79 -0.21 -16.42
C THR A 97 -22.87 0.27 -15.46
N VAL A 98 -22.92 -0.32 -14.26
CA VAL A 98 -23.83 0.10 -13.19
C VAL A 98 -23.54 1.54 -12.77
N PHE A 99 -22.26 1.88 -12.58
CA PHE A 99 -21.84 3.23 -12.21
C PHE A 99 -22.22 4.27 -13.28
N GLN A 100 -22.05 3.96 -14.57
CA GLN A 100 -22.49 4.83 -15.66
C GLN A 100 -24.01 5.02 -15.68
N GLN A 101 -24.79 3.97 -15.41
CA GLN A 101 -26.25 4.06 -15.31
C GLN A 101 -26.69 4.94 -14.14
N GLU A 102 -26.08 4.79 -12.97
CA GLU A 102 -26.38 5.63 -11.81
C GLU A 102 -25.99 7.09 -12.04
N MET A 103 -24.85 7.35 -12.71
CA MET A 103 -24.45 8.70 -13.12
C MET A 103 -25.45 9.34 -14.09
N ALA A 104 -25.95 8.59 -15.08
CA ALA A 104 -26.96 9.09 -16.00
C ALA A 104 -28.29 9.38 -15.28
N ALA A 105 -28.69 8.51 -14.34
CA ALA A 105 -29.87 8.72 -13.51
C ALA A 105 -29.73 9.95 -12.60
N TYR A 106 -28.55 10.13 -12.01
CA TYR A 106 -28.20 11.29 -11.19
C TYR A 106 -28.28 12.60 -11.99
N GLN A 107 -27.69 12.65 -13.19
CA GLN A 107 -27.76 13.84 -14.05
C GLN A 107 -29.21 14.22 -14.40
N LYS A 108 -30.04 13.24 -14.74
CA LYS A 108 -31.48 13.46 -15.00
C LYS A 108 -32.21 13.96 -13.74
N ALA A 109 -31.91 13.39 -12.58
CA ALA A 109 -32.52 13.79 -11.32
C ALA A 109 -32.10 15.21 -10.90
N VAL A 110 -30.83 15.58 -11.06
CA VAL A 110 -30.35 16.95 -10.77
C VAL A 110 -30.98 17.98 -11.71
N GLN A 111 -31.13 17.69 -13.01
CA GLN A 111 -31.82 18.58 -13.94
C GLN A 111 -33.30 18.79 -13.57
N LYS A 112 -33.96 17.74 -13.05
CA LYS A 112 -35.36 17.79 -12.58
C LYS A 112 -35.50 18.50 -11.23
N SER A 113 -34.52 18.36 -10.34
CA SER A 113 -34.51 19.06 -9.05
C SER A 113 -34.11 20.53 -9.17
N ALA A 114 -33.35 20.92 -10.20
CA ALA A 114 -32.99 22.32 -10.48
C ALA A 114 -34.20 23.21 -10.79
N THR A 115 -35.36 22.63 -11.13
CA THR A 115 -36.62 23.32 -11.40
C THR A 115 -37.57 23.36 -10.19
N SER A 116 -37.18 22.79 -9.04
CA SER A 116 -38.02 22.73 -7.83
C SER A 116 -37.29 23.28 -6.61
N THR A 117 -37.82 24.35 -6.01
CA THR A 117 -37.24 25.08 -4.86
C THR A 117 -37.30 24.31 -3.52
N THR A 118 -37.80 23.08 -3.51
CA THR A 118 -37.98 22.25 -2.30
C THR A 118 -37.38 20.84 -2.40
N ALA A 119 -36.75 20.50 -3.53
CA ALA A 119 -36.18 19.17 -3.73
C ALA A 119 -34.73 19.09 -3.21
N THR A 120 -34.50 18.29 -2.16
CA THR A 120 -33.14 17.91 -1.75
C THR A 120 -32.43 17.20 -2.91
N PRO A 121 -31.19 17.61 -3.24
CA PRO A 121 -30.45 16.99 -4.34
C PRO A 121 -30.25 15.49 -4.08
N PRO A 122 -30.33 14.65 -5.12
CA PRO A 122 -30.06 13.22 -4.98
C PRO A 122 -28.62 12.98 -4.47
N PRO A 123 -28.34 11.85 -3.80
CA PRO A 123 -26.99 11.50 -3.39
C PRO A 123 -26.12 11.16 -4.61
N MET A 124 -24.86 11.58 -4.59
CA MET A 124 -23.91 11.31 -5.66
C MET A 124 -23.61 9.80 -5.73
N PRO A 125 -23.53 9.19 -6.92
CA PRO A 125 -23.09 7.81 -7.05
C PRO A 125 -21.63 7.68 -6.61
N MET A 126 -21.34 6.70 -5.76
CA MET A 126 -19.98 6.42 -5.29
C MET A 126 -19.34 5.32 -6.14
N PRO A 127 -18.04 5.43 -6.49
CA PRO A 127 -17.36 4.44 -7.33
C PRO A 127 -17.07 3.12 -6.61
N VAL A 128 -17.33 3.05 -5.30
CA VAL A 128 -17.05 1.90 -4.45
C VAL A 128 -18.26 1.62 -3.56
N THR A 129 -18.54 0.34 -3.36
CA THR A 129 -19.49 -0.14 -2.35
C THR A 129 -18.70 -0.69 -1.17
N GLN A 130 -19.07 -0.26 0.04
CA GLN A 130 -18.49 -0.79 1.27
C GLN A 130 -19.47 -1.76 1.93
N THR A 131 -19.03 -2.99 2.16
CA THR A 131 -19.78 -3.98 2.93
C THR A 131 -19.03 -4.30 4.21
N THR A 132 -19.75 -4.42 5.33
CA THR A 132 -19.14 -4.86 6.59
C THR A 132 -18.91 -6.37 6.51
N ILE A 133 -17.70 -6.81 6.84
CA ILE A 133 -17.30 -8.22 6.79
C ILE A 133 -16.70 -8.64 8.14
N MET A 134 -16.50 -9.94 8.35
CA MET A 134 -15.89 -10.47 9.56
C MET A 134 -14.40 -10.75 9.37
N LEU A 135 -13.67 -10.90 10.47
CA LEU A 135 -12.26 -11.31 10.45
C LEU A 135 -12.04 -12.65 9.74
N SER A 136 -13.04 -13.55 9.82
CA SER A 136 -13.04 -14.85 9.13
C SER A 136 -13.09 -14.74 7.61
N ASP A 137 -13.54 -13.62 7.06
CA ASP A 137 -13.60 -13.40 5.61
C ASP A 137 -12.25 -12.93 5.04
N LEU A 138 -11.34 -12.48 5.91
CA LEU A 138 -9.99 -12.05 5.53
C LEU A 138 -9.10 -13.26 5.26
N LYS A 139 -8.20 -13.13 4.28
CA LYS A 139 -7.27 -14.18 3.89
C LYS A 139 -5.85 -13.65 3.73
N ALA A 140 -4.88 -14.53 3.90
CA ALA A 140 -3.51 -14.23 3.50
C ALA A 140 -3.48 -13.90 1.99
N GLY A 141 -2.76 -12.83 1.64
CA GLY A 141 -2.71 -12.27 0.29
C GLY A 141 -3.66 -11.08 0.06
N ASP A 142 -4.65 -10.85 0.92
CA ASP A 142 -5.54 -9.69 0.77
C ASP A 142 -4.78 -8.39 1.04
N MET A 143 -5.08 -7.36 0.24
CA MET A 143 -4.55 -6.01 0.44
C MET A 143 -5.51 -5.21 1.33
N VAL A 144 -4.99 -4.73 2.46
CA VAL A 144 -5.78 -4.05 3.47
C VAL A 144 -5.13 -2.74 3.90
N THR A 145 -5.98 -1.79 4.26
CA THR A 145 -5.61 -0.55 4.92
C THR A 145 -6.17 -0.57 6.32
N VAL A 146 -5.29 -0.47 7.31
CA VAL A 146 -5.64 -0.48 8.72
C VAL A 146 -5.46 0.92 9.29
N ASP A 147 -6.54 1.49 9.81
CA ASP A 147 -6.50 2.72 10.62
C ASP A 147 -6.57 2.36 12.11
N ALA A 148 -5.67 2.93 12.91
CA ALA A 148 -5.57 2.69 14.34
C ALA A 148 -6.18 3.82 15.21
N GLY A 149 -6.59 4.95 14.60
CA GLY A 149 -7.03 6.15 15.31
C GLY A 149 -5.95 6.86 16.15
N LYS A 150 -4.72 6.35 16.16
CA LYS A 150 -3.54 6.86 16.87
C LYS A 150 -2.32 6.79 15.97
N ASP A 151 -1.26 7.54 16.29
CA ASP A 151 -0.01 7.50 15.54
C ASP A 151 0.63 6.11 15.63
N VAL A 152 0.86 5.50 14.47
CA VAL A 152 1.46 4.17 14.30
C VAL A 152 2.69 4.22 13.40
N SER A 153 3.26 5.40 13.14
CA SER A 153 4.37 5.59 12.19
C SER A 153 5.53 4.59 12.39
N THR A 154 5.94 4.37 13.64
CA THR A 154 7.06 3.49 14.02
C THR A 154 6.61 2.20 14.75
N ALA A 155 5.31 2.04 15.01
CA ALA A 155 4.79 0.92 15.79
C ALA A 155 4.82 -0.40 15.02
N SER A 156 5.46 -1.42 15.59
CA SER A 156 5.44 -2.79 15.06
C SER A 156 4.17 -3.56 15.44
N SER A 157 3.45 -3.12 16.47
CA SER A 157 2.16 -3.69 16.86
C SER A 157 1.20 -2.61 17.37
N PHE A 158 -0.08 -2.75 17.03
CA PHE A 158 -1.14 -1.82 17.43
C PHE A 158 -2.55 -2.43 17.25
N ASP A 159 -3.53 -1.81 17.90
CA ASP A 159 -4.95 -2.17 17.78
C ASP A 159 -5.58 -1.44 16.60
N ALA A 160 -6.39 -2.14 15.81
CA ALA A 160 -7.11 -1.54 14.69
C ALA A 160 -8.42 -0.88 15.15
N ALA A 161 -8.65 0.36 14.70
CA ALA A 161 -9.95 1.01 14.76
C ALA A 161 -10.81 0.60 13.55
N THR A 162 -10.26 0.70 12.33
CA THR A 162 -10.93 0.31 11.09
C THR A 162 -9.99 -0.47 10.20
N VAL A 163 -10.47 -1.59 9.64
CA VAL A 163 -9.75 -2.37 8.62
C VAL A 163 -10.54 -2.32 7.34
N THR A 164 -9.95 -1.78 6.28
CA THR A 164 -10.55 -1.73 4.94
C THR A 164 -9.83 -2.70 4.03
N VAL A 165 -10.54 -3.69 3.50
CA VAL A 165 -10.03 -4.60 2.48
C VAL A 165 -10.35 -4.04 1.11
N THR A 166 -9.34 -3.94 0.25
CA THR A 166 -9.54 -3.56 -1.14
C THR A 166 -9.90 -4.82 -1.93
N GLY A 167 -11.19 -5.00 -2.20
CA GLY A 167 -11.64 -6.01 -3.15
C GLY A 167 -11.25 -5.61 -4.57
N MET A 168 -10.64 -6.51 -5.33
CA MET A 168 -10.59 -6.34 -6.78
C MET A 168 -12.02 -6.46 -7.33
N ALA A 169 -12.34 -5.71 -8.38
CA ALA A 169 -13.57 -5.94 -9.13
C ALA A 169 -13.58 -7.42 -9.51
N THR A 170 -14.52 -8.20 -8.95
CA THR A 170 -14.83 -9.49 -9.53
C THR A 170 -15.49 -9.18 -10.85
N THR A 171 -14.73 -9.22 -11.95
CA THR A 171 -15.28 -9.45 -13.27
C THR A 171 -15.99 -10.79 -13.18
N ALA A 172 -17.28 -10.75 -12.82
CA ALA A 172 -18.18 -11.83 -13.13
C ALA A 172 -18.16 -11.91 -14.65
N VAL A 173 -17.32 -12.80 -15.18
CA VAL A 173 -17.38 -13.19 -16.59
C VAL A 173 -18.83 -13.63 -16.79
N PRO A 174 -19.62 -12.94 -17.63
CA PRO A 174 -20.98 -13.38 -17.91
C PRO A 174 -20.87 -14.81 -18.44
N THR A 175 -21.33 -15.76 -17.62
CA THR A 175 -21.39 -17.18 -17.96
C THR A 175 -22.51 -17.33 -18.97
N GLY A 176 -22.22 -16.94 -20.22
CA GLY A 176 -23.25 -16.77 -21.25
C GLY A 176 -22.74 -16.56 -22.68
N MET A 177 -21.42 -16.51 -22.92
CA MET A 177 -20.90 -16.66 -24.28
C MET A 177 -20.38 -18.08 -24.45
N ALA A 178 -21.30 -18.96 -24.84
CA ALA A 178 -20.98 -20.26 -25.37
C ALA A 178 -19.85 -20.11 -26.41
N SER A 179 -18.79 -20.88 -26.23
CA SER A 179 -17.73 -21.06 -27.21
C SER A 179 -18.37 -21.61 -28.48
N THR A 180 -18.59 -20.76 -29.48
CA THR A 180 -18.78 -21.25 -30.85
C THR A 180 -17.42 -21.77 -31.29
N THR A 181 -17.29 -23.08 -31.29
CA THR A 181 -16.21 -23.82 -31.93
C THR A 181 -15.97 -23.24 -33.31
N GLY A 182 -14.87 -22.49 -33.45
CA GLY A 182 -14.36 -22.02 -34.72
C GLY A 182 -13.99 -23.23 -35.57
N THR A 183 -14.77 -23.45 -36.63
CA THR A 183 -14.44 -24.33 -37.74
C THR A 183 -13.07 -23.94 -38.28
N ALA A 184 -12.15 -24.90 -38.34
CA ALA A 184 -10.83 -24.71 -38.92
C ALA A 184 -10.92 -24.15 -40.35
N PRO A 185 -10.03 -23.23 -40.76
CA PRO A 185 -9.99 -22.76 -42.14
C PRO A 185 -9.59 -23.92 -43.06
N VAL A 186 -10.46 -24.25 -44.01
CA VAL A 186 -10.18 -25.17 -45.11
C VAL A 186 -9.07 -24.54 -45.96
N VAL A 187 -7.87 -25.13 -45.92
CA VAL A 187 -6.76 -24.80 -46.81
C VAL A 187 -7.13 -25.30 -48.22
N ASN A 188 -7.50 -24.38 -49.10
CA ASN A 188 -7.62 -24.65 -50.53
C ASN A 188 -6.22 -24.71 -51.15
N THR A 189 -5.69 -25.92 -51.35
CA THR A 189 -4.51 -26.15 -52.19
C THR A 189 -4.88 -26.05 -53.67
N PRO A 190 -4.15 -25.28 -54.50
CA PRO A 190 -4.34 -25.25 -55.95
C PRO A 190 -4.00 -26.59 -56.62
N PRO A 191 -4.69 -26.98 -57.70
CA PRO A 191 -4.40 -28.21 -58.44
C PRO A 191 -3.05 -28.14 -59.17
N PRO A 192 -2.32 -29.26 -59.29
CA PRO A 192 -1.02 -29.29 -59.98
C PRO A 192 -1.19 -29.07 -61.49
N ALA A 193 -0.32 -28.22 -62.05
CA ALA A 193 -0.22 -27.96 -63.48
C ALA A 193 0.15 -29.23 -64.24
N LYS A 194 -0.65 -29.59 -65.25
CA LYS A 194 -0.32 -30.64 -66.21
C LYS A 194 0.85 -30.18 -67.09
N LYS A 195 1.90 -30.99 -67.18
CA LYS A 195 2.84 -30.98 -68.31
C LYS A 195 2.29 -31.85 -69.43
#